data_AF-A0A967FF36-F1
#
_entry.id   AF-A0A967FF36-F1
#
_cell.length_a   1.000
_cell.length_b   1.000
_cell.length_c   1.000
_cell.angle_alpha   90.00
_cell.angle_beta   90.00
_cell.angle_gamma   90.00
#
_symmetry.space_group_name_H-M   'P 1'
#
loop_
_entity.id
_entity.type
_entity.pdbx_description
1 polymer ?
#
loop_
_entity_poly.entity_id
_entity_poly.type
_entity_poly.pdbx_seq_one_letter_code
_entity_poly.pdbx_strand_id
1 'polypeptide(L)'
;MKENVTMNKSYMLLIASVVMLLSGCASTPTKDIVLDAQADPKANFSGYKTYTWLLTAAILNDPYGQWEPPAFDAETRGLFASIGIRKGRKFDPDERMKKLLADGVAFANAAARSIVWYPRYEKNMKGVRVYPDTDSTWLMAYTGRNVFFNGEDGMTMNTDARVMFHYPYTAVTPVMAAPRLGKGSDYAIAYLDSRRQPFDGAKTYKLDLPANPPVANFWAVTVYDTQTRSMLQSNQKYPTVGSNTEGVKKNRDGSYTIYFGPKAPKGYENNWIETIPGKSWFVILRMYSPLKPWIDQTWRPGEIELVK
;
A
#
# COMPACT_ATOMS: atom_id res chain seq x y z
N MET A 1 14.09 -22.59 51.59
CA MET A 1 12.63 -22.69 51.62
C MET A 1 12.13 -22.58 50.19
N LYS A 2 11.48 -23.63 49.70
CA LYS A 2 10.74 -23.63 48.43
C LYS A 2 9.46 -22.84 48.69
N GLU A 3 9.10 -21.88 47.83
CA GLU A 3 7.72 -21.41 47.79
C GLU A 3 7.32 -20.98 46.37
N ASN A 4 6.54 -21.88 45.80
CA ASN A 4 5.51 -21.79 44.77
C ASN A 4 5.35 -20.48 43.99
N VAL A 5 5.67 -20.60 42.70
CA VAL A 5 5.21 -19.73 41.63
C VAL A 5 3.68 -19.78 41.54
N THR A 6 3.01 -18.71 41.93
CA THR A 6 1.62 -18.43 41.53
C THR A 6 1.67 -17.38 40.42
N MET A 7 1.37 -17.83 39.21
CA MET A 7 1.40 -17.00 38.01
C MET A 7 0.22 -16.01 38.03
N ASN A 8 0.54 -14.72 38.13
CA ASN A 8 -0.43 -13.64 38.25
C ASN A 8 -1.16 -13.36 36.92
N LYS A 9 -2.46 -13.03 36.97
CA LYS A 9 -3.36 -12.79 35.81
C LYS A 9 -2.82 -11.78 34.78
N SER A 10 -1.86 -10.94 35.16
CA SER A 10 -1.18 -9.99 34.28
C SER A 10 -0.41 -10.66 33.12
N TYR A 11 0.08 -11.89 33.29
CA TYR A 11 0.72 -12.64 32.20
C TYR A 11 -0.27 -13.19 31.16
N MET A 12 -1.52 -13.40 31.56
CA MET A 12 -2.57 -13.89 30.66
C MET A 12 -3.06 -12.79 29.70
N LEU A 13 -3.02 -11.51 30.13
CA LEU A 13 -3.25 -10.36 29.25
C LEU A 13 -2.12 -10.13 28.25
N LEU A 14 -0.89 -10.51 28.59
CA LEU A 14 0.25 -10.41 27.66
C LEU A 14 0.13 -11.40 26.49
N ILE A 15 -0.50 -12.56 26.72
CA ILE A 15 -0.73 -13.56 25.66
C ILE A 15 -1.95 -13.18 24.80
N ALA A 16 -2.99 -12.56 25.39
CA ALA A 16 -4.12 -12.03 24.62
C ALA A 16 -3.74 -10.85 23.70
N SER A 17 -2.74 -10.04 24.10
CA SER A 17 -2.23 -8.92 23.28
C SER A 17 -1.30 -9.37 22.14
N VAL A 18 -0.72 -10.59 22.24
CA VAL A 18 0.05 -11.20 21.14
C VAL A 18 -0.87 -11.87 20.09
N VAL A 19 -2.11 -12.22 20.44
CA VAL A 19 -3.10 -12.72 19.45
C VAL A 19 -3.67 -11.59 18.57
N MET A 20 -3.63 -10.33 19.03
CA MET A 20 -3.97 -9.16 18.18
C MET A 20 -2.92 -8.84 17.11
N LEU A 21 -1.76 -9.54 17.11
CA LEU A 21 -0.72 -9.38 16.10
C LEU A 21 -0.85 -10.34 14.90
N LEU A 22 -1.90 -11.17 14.81
CA LEU A 22 -2.05 -12.15 13.72
C LEU A 22 -3.45 -12.30 13.09
N SER A 23 -4.42 -11.46 13.44
CA SER A 23 -5.64 -11.28 12.62
C SER A 23 -5.42 -10.07 11.72
N GLY A 24 -5.00 -10.23 10.45
CA GLY A 24 -5.76 -10.98 9.47
C GLY A 24 -7.03 -10.20 9.18
N CYS A 25 -7.11 -9.62 7.99
CA CYS A 25 -8.31 -9.08 7.34
C CYS A 25 -9.62 -9.42 8.08
N ALA A 26 -10.07 -8.56 9.00
CA ALA A 26 -11.39 -8.70 9.61
C ALA A 26 -12.24 -7.53 9.13
N SER A 27 -12.67 -7.61 7.89
CA SER A 27 -13.86 -6.90 7.43
C SER A 27 -15.08 -7.60 8.02
N THR A 28 -15.66 -7.05 9.07
CA THR A 28 -17.03 -7.42 9.49
C THR A 28 -17.99 -7.03 8.37
N PRO A 29 -18.71 -7.97 7.73
CA PRO A 29 -19.72 -7.63 6.74
C PRO A 29 -20.93 -7.03 7.46
N THR A 30 -21.16 -5.73 7.29
CA THR A 30 -22.42 -5.08 7.65
C THR A 30 -23.43 -5.33 6.51
N LYS A 31 -24.65 -5.75 6.86
CA LYS A 31 -25.73 -6.12 5.92
C LYS A 31 -26.60 -4.92 5.51
N ASP A 32 -26.28 -3.74 6.03
CA ASP A 32 -27.22 -2.63 6.23
C ASP A 32 -27.00 -1.43 5.31
N ILE A 33 -26.06 -1.52 4.35
CA ILE A 33 -25.82 -0.42 3.40
C ILE A 33 -25.78 -0.97 1.97
N VAL A 34 -26.78 -0.59 1.18
CA VAL A 34 -26.82 -0.74 -0.27
C VAL A 34 -26.74 0.67 -0.85
N LEU A 35 -25.67 0.95 -1.59
CA LEU A 35 -25.51 2.20 -2.33
C LEU A 35 -25.87 1.93 -3.78
N ASP A 36 -26.92 2.60 -4.26
CA ASP A 36 -27.19 2.71 -5.69
C ASP A 36 -26.76 4.11 -6.14
N ALA A 37 -25.74 4.17 -6.97
CA ALA A 37 -25.24 5.40 -7.57
C ALA A 37 -25.00 5.13 -9.05
N GLN A 38 -25.76 5.81 -9.89
CA GLN A 38 -25.62 5.77 -11.34
C GLN A 38 -24.29 6.41 -11.76
N ALA A 39 -23.29 5.56 -11.98
CA ALA A 39 -22.24 5.78 -12.97
C ALA A 39 -22.50 4.82 -14.15
N ASP A 40 -21.81 5.03 -15.28
CA ASP A 40 -21.87 4.23 -16.53
C ASP A 40 -22.62 2.89 -16.38
N PRO A 41 -23.68 2.58 -17.16
CA PRO A 41 -24.51 1.39 -16.95
C PRO A 41 -23.76 0.05 -17.00
N LYS A 42 -22.47 0.03 -17.38
CA LYS A 42 -21.60 -1.16 -17.31
C LYS A 42 -20.64 -1.18 -16.10
N ALA A 43 -20.48 -0.08 -15.39
CA ALA A 43 -19.60 0.04 -14.24
C ALA A 43 -20.34 -0.36 -12.96
N ASN A 44 -20.15 -1.62 -12.54
CA ASN A 44 -20.72 -2.12 -11.30
C ASN A 44 -19.87 -1.71 -10.09
N PHE A 45 -20.28 -0.67 -9.38
CA PHE A 45 -19.62 -0.20 -8.16
C PHE A 45 -20.10 -0.89 -6.87
N SER A 46 -21.07 -1.81 -6.93
CA SER A 46 -21.58 -2.54 -5.75
C SER A 46 -20.52 -3.39 -5.03
N GLY A 47 -19.40 -3.68 -5.71
CA GLY A 47 -18.23 -4.34 -5.13
C GLY A 47 -17.24 -3.41 -4.41
N TYR A 48 -17.36 -2.09 -4.54
CA TYR A 48 -16.45 -1.11 -3.94
C TYR A 48 -16.94 -0.69 -2.56
N LYS A 49 -16.66 -1.50 -1.54
CA LYS A 49 -16.75 -1.10 -0.13
C LYS A 49 -15.46 -0.37 0.25
N THR A 50 -15.39 0.95 0.07
CA THR A 50 -14.18 1.71 0.43
C THR A 50 -14.19 2.07 1.93
N TYR A 51 -13.06 1.82 2.60
CA TYR A 51 -12.86 2.00 4.05
C TYR A 51 -12.37 3.40 4.44
N THR A 52 -12.62 4.42 3.61
CA THR A 52 -12.20 5.81 3.88
C THR A 52 -12.82 6.38 5.16
N TRP A 53 -13.76 5.65 5.76
CA TRP A 53 -14.51 6.04 6.93
C TRP A 53 -13.87 5.71 8.25
N LEU A 54 -12.75 5.00 8.42
CA LEU A 54 -12.36 4.57 9.78
C LEU A 54 -12.13 5.73 10.78
N LEU A 55 -11.61 6.88 10.34
CA LEU A 55 -11.53 8.08 11.19
C LEU A 55 -12.91 8.74 11.38
N THR A 56 -13.74 8.81 10.35
CA THR A 56 -15.08 9.40 10.41
C THR A 56 -16.10 8.50 11.11
N ALA A 57 -15.95 7.19 11.06
CA ALA A 57 -16.76 6.17 11.71
C ALA A 57 -16.39 6.08 13.19
N ALA A 58 -15.13 6.30 13.57
CA ALA A 58 -14.78 6.52 14.98
C ALA A 58 -15.41 7.83 15.53
N ILE A 59 -15.54 8.87 14.70
CA ILE A 59 -16.26 10.12 15.03
C ILE A 59 -17.79 9.91 15.12
N LEU A 60 -18.36 9.08 14.23
CA LEU A 60 -19.81 8.88 14.09
C LEU A 60 -20.37 7.74 14.95
N ASN A 61 -19.56 6.74 15.30
CA ASN A 61 -19.91 5.57 16.09
C ASN A 61 -19.11 5.54 17.39
N ASP A 62 -19.40 6.50 18.28
CA ASP A 62 -18.93 6.55 19.66
C ASP A 62 -20.09 6.23 20.62
N PRO A 63 -20.54 4.96 20.72
CA PRO A 63 -21.68 4.58 21.55
C PRO A 63 -21.42 4.77 23.05
N TYR A 64 -20.16 4.95 23.45
CA TYR A 64 -19.74 5.07 24.84
C TYR A 64 -19.31 6.50 25.22
N GLY A 65 -19.29 7.44 24.27
CA GLY A 65 -18.88 8.83 24.51
C GLY A 65 -17.41 8.98 24.92
N GLN A 66 -16.58 7.96 24.70
CA GLN A 66 -15.19 7.91 25.18
C GLN A 66 -14.19 8.44 24.17
N TRP A 67 -14.62 8.69 22.93
CA TRP A 67 -13.72 9.19 21.92
C TRP A 67 -13.48 10.69 22.14
N GLU A 68 -12.27 11.01 22.60
CA GLU A 68 -11.74 12.36 22.53
C GLU A 68 -11.08 12.57 21.17
N PRO A 69 -11.56 13.53 20.35
CA PRO A 69 -10.90 13.84 19.10
C PRO A 69 -9.43 14.18 19.35
N PRO A 70 -8.48 13.80 18.47
CA PRO A 70 -7.28 14.62 18.36
C PRO A 70 -7.77 16.05 18.17
N ALA A 71 -7.21 17.02 18.90
CA ALA A 71 -7.72 18.38 18.93
C ALA A 71 -7.66 19.01 17.52
N PHE A 72 -8.67 18.75 16.69
CA PHE A 72 -8.89 19.46 15.44
C PHE A 72 -9.07 20.91 15.82
N ASP A 73 -8.37 21.83 15.16
CA ASP A 73 -8.56 23.25 15.36
C ASP A 73 -10.01 23.69 15.02
N ALA A 74 -10.34 24.93 15.36
CA ALA A 74 -11.68 25.47 15.12
C ALA A 74 -12.05 25.49 13.64
N GLU A 75 -11.08 25.70 12.74
CA GLU A 75 -11.27 25.78 11.30
C GLU A 75 -11.66 24.40 10.73
N THR A 76 -10.88 23.36 11.04
CA THR A 76 -11.12 21.98 10.64
C THR A 76 -12.47 21.49 11.14
N ARG A 77 -12.83 21.79 12.40
CA ARG A 77 -14.17 21.49 12.92
C ARG A 77 -15.27 22.25 12.19
N GLY A 78 -15.02 23.50 11.80
CA GLY A 78 -15.93 24.31 10.99
C GLY A 78 -16.22 23.66 9.63
N LEU A 79 -15.18 23.15 8.95
CA LEU A 79 -15.34 22.43 7.68
C LEU A 79 -16.23 21.19 7.83
N PHE A 80 -15.99 20.35 8.84
CA PHE A 80 -16.86 19.19 9.12
C PHE A 80 -18.29 19.62 9.48
N ALA A 81 -18.43 20.68 10.29
CA ALA A 81 -19.73 21.21 10.70
C ALA A 81 -20.55 21.77 9.53
N SER A 82 -19.89 22.25 8.46
CA SER A 82 -20.53 22.75 7.23
C SER A 82 -21.19 21.64 6.39
N ILE A 83 -20.68 20.41 6.51
CA ILE A 83 -21.24 19.21 5.86
C ILE A 83 -22.10 18.36 6.80
N GLY A 84 -22.42 18.88 7.99
CA GLY A 84 -23.30 18.21 8.96
C GLY A 84 -22.61 17.26 9.93
N ILE A 85 -21.28 17.13 9.91
CA ILE A 85 -20.53 16.28 10.85
C ILE A 85 -20.15 17.08 12.08
N ARG A 86 -20.74 16.75 13.25
CA ARG A 86 -20.48 17.42 14.53
C ARG A 86 -20.48 16.40 15.67
N LYS A 87 -19.55 16.53 16.61
CA LYS A 87 -19.50 15.68 17.81
C LYS A 87 -20.84 15.75 18.56
N GLY A 88 -21.35 14.59 18.96
CA GLY A 88 -22.59 14.47 19.74
C GLY A 88 -23.88 14.76 18.95
N ARG A 89 -23.82 14.92 17.62
CA ARG A 89 -25.01 15.06 16.77
C ARG A 89 -25.10 13.90 15.79
N LYS A 90 -26.33 13.43 15.58
CA LYS A 90 -26.63 12.48 14.49
C LYS A 90 -26.23 13.12 13.16
N PHE A 91 -25.46 12.40 12.37
CA PHE A 91 -25.18 12.76 10.98
C PHE A 91 -26.34 12.28 10.12
N ASP A 92 -27.14 13.22 9.61
CA ASP A 92 -28.35 12.95 8.83
C ASP A 92 -28.38 13.89 7.61
N PRO A 93 -27.49 13.66 6.61
CA PRO A 93 -27.40 14.52 5.44
C PRO A 93 -28.65 14.40 4.56
N ASP A 94 -29.12 15.53 4.03
CA ASP A 94 -30.16 15.53 3.00
C ASP A 94 -29.66 14.93 1.67
N GLU A 95 -30.58 14.70 0.72
CA GLU A 95 -30.24 14.10 -0.58
C GLU A 95 -29.19 14.90 -1.36
N ARG A 96 -29.23 16.24 -1.24
CA ARG A 96 -28.23 17.11 -1.86
C ARG A 96 -26.85 16.86 -1.28
N MET A 97 -26.73 16.80 0.04
CA MET A 97 -25.47 16.57 0.75
C MET A 97 -24.94 15.16 0.51
N LYS A 98 -25.80 14.13 0.48
CA LYS A 98 -25.39 12.76 0.10
C LYS A 98 -24.74 12.74 -1.29
N LYS A 99 -25.34 13.41 -2.27
CA LYS A 99 -24.78 13.53 -3.63
C LYS A 99 -23.42 14.23 -3.63
N LEU A 100 -23.30 15.37 -2.95
CA LEU A 100 -22.04 16.12 -2.86
C LEU A 100 -20.93 15.31 -2.19
N LEU A 101 -21.24 14.54 -1.15
CA LEU A 101 -20.27 13.68 -0.48
C LEU A 101 -19.83 12.51 -1.37
N ALA A 102 -20.76 11.90 -2.12
CA ALA A 102 -20.44 10.85 -3.09
C ALA A 102 -19.51 11.38 -4.20
N ASP A 103 -19.82 12.54 -4.77
CA ASP A 103 -18.98 13.22 -5.75
C ASP A 103 -17.60 13.55 -5.14
N GLY A 104 -17.57 14.07 -3.91
CA GLY A 104 -16.34 14.36 -3.18
C GLY A 104 -15.45 13.13 -3.00
N VAL A 105 -16.02 11.97 -2.67
CA VAL A 105 -15.26 10.71 -2.57
C VAL A 105 -14.73 10.28 -3.94
N ALA A 106 -15.52 10.41 -5.01
CA ALA A 106 -15.07 10.08 -6.36
C ALA A 106 -13.88 10.94 -6.80
N PHE A 107 -13.95 12.26 -6.57
CA PHE A 107 -12.84 13.19 -6.86
C PHE A 107 -11.62 12.89 -6.00
N ALA A 108 -11.78 12.68 -4.69
CA ALA A 108 -10.68 12.38 -3.79
C ALA A 108 -9.97 11.07 -4.18
N ASN A 109 -10.74 10.05 -4.59
CA ASN A 109 -10.19 8.77 -5.06
C ASN A 109 -9.39 8.94 -6.36
N ALA A 110 -9.89 9.73 -7.32
CA ALA A 110 -9.17 10.06 -8.54
C ALA A 110 -7.87 10.83 -8.24
N ALA A 111 -7.95 11.87 -7.40
CA ALA A 111 -6.79 12.66 -6.99
C ALA A 111 -5.73 11.80 -6.29
N ALA A 112 -6.14 10.90 -5.38
CA ALA A 112 -5.21 10.01 -4.69
C ALA A 112 -4.47 9.07 -5.65
N ARG A 113 -5.17 8.52 -6.64
CA ARG A 113 -4.53 7.71 -7.70
C ARG A 113 -3.55 8.53 -8.52
N SER A 114 -3.92 9.75 -8.91
CA SER A 114 -3.02 10.65 -9.64
C SER A 114 -1.76 10.98 -8.84
N ILE A 115 -1.88 11.26 -7.53
CA ILE A 115 -0.73 11.52 -6.65
C ILE A 115 0.19 10.30 -6.58
N VAL A 116 -0.37 9.10 -6.43
CA VAL A 116 0.40 7.87 -6.20
C VAL A 116 1.05 7.36 -7.50
N TRP A 117 0.32 7.34 -8.62
CA TRP A 117 0.81 6.83 -9.91
C TRP A 117 1.64 7.85 -10.69
N TYR A 118 1.35 9.14 -10.52
CA TYR A 118 2.03 10.24 -11.20
C TYR A 118 2.48 11.33 -10.21
N PRO A 119 3.39 10.99 -9.26
CA PRO A 119 3.85 11.97 -8.28
C PRO A 119 4.56 13.15 -8.95
N ARG A 120 4.32 14.36 -8.43
CA ARG A 120 4.98 15.59 -8.91
C ARG A 120 6.36 15.73 -8.26
N TYR A 121 7.35 15.03 -8.82
CA TYR A 121 8.70 14.91 -8.27
C TYR A 121 9.40 16.24 -7.98
N GLU A 122 9.19 17.25 -8.82
CA GLU A 122 9.84 18.56 -8.69
C GLU A 122 9.09 19.52 -7.76
N LYS A 123 8.01 19.04 -7.11
CA LYS A 123 7.20 19.81 -6.17
C LYS A 123 7.19 19.10 -4.81
N ASN A 124 6.01 18.90 -4.27
CA ASN A 124 5.80 18.28 -2.96
C ASN A 124 6.08 16.76 -2.92
N MET A 125 6.45 16.12 -4.03
CA MET A 125 6.88 14.71 -4.03
C MET A 125 8.39 14.53 -4.25
N LYS A 126 9.18 15.58 -4.01
CA LYS A 126 10.65 15.50 -4.04
C LYS A 126 11.15 14.44 -3.05
N GLY A 127 12.04 13.56 -3.53
CA GLY A 127 12.58 12.45 -2.73
C GLY A 127 11.71 11.19 -2.66
N VAL A 128 10.63 11.08 -3.44
CA VAL A 128 9.85 9.83 -3.57
C VAL A 128 10.51 8.82 -4.51
N ARG A 129 11.34 9.27 -5.46
CA ARG A 129 12.04 8.40 -6.42
C ARG A 129 13.17 7.65 -5.72
N VAL A 130 13.30 6.35 -5.98
CA VAL A 130 14.45 5.56 -5.50
C VAL A 130 15.72 5.99 -6.24
N TYR A 131 15.65 6.17 -7.55
CA TYR A 131 16.78 6.57 -8.40
C TYR A 131 16.52 7.93 -9.08
N PRO A 132 16.65 9.06 -8.36
CA PRO A 132 16.24 10.39 -8.83
C PRO A 132 17.06 10.94 -10.01
N ASP A 133 18.28 10.46 -10.21
CA ASP A 133 19.17 10.91 -11.29
C ASP A 133 18.97 10.11 -12.60
N THR A 134 17.87 9.38 -12.70
CA THR A 134 17.55 8.51 -13.83
C THR A 134 16.08 8.62 -14.23
N ASP A 135 15.73 8.00 -15.36
CA ASP A 135 14.34 7.85 -15.81
C ASP A 135 13.58 6.68 -15.16
N SER A 136 14.16 6.06 -14.13
CA SER A 136 13.58 4.94 -13.41
C SER A 136 12.17 5.22 -12.87
N THR A 137 11.33 4.19 -12.90
CA THR A 137 9.96 4.21 -12.36
C THR A 137 9.85 3.72 -10.92
N TRP A 138 10.96 3.27 -10.32
CA TRP A 138 10.98 2.79 -8.95
C TRP A 138 10.81 3.93 -7.94
N LEU A 139 9.74 3.82 -7.14
CA LEU A 139 9.36 4.76 -6.10
C LEU A 139 9.50 4.13 -4.70
N MET A 140 9.58 5.01 -3.70
CA MET A 140 9.49 4.73 -2.28
C MET A 140 8.11 5.15 -1.76
N ALA A 141 7.59 4.46 -0.74
CA ALA A 141 6.31 4.83 -0.11
C ALA A 141 6.43 6.10 0.76
N TYR A 142 7.60 6.30 1.38
CA TYR A 142 7.91 7.44 2.23
C TYR A 142 8.68 8.51 1.44
N THR A 143 7.98 9.54 0.97
CA THR A 143 8.61 10.72 0.35
C THR A 143 9.70 11.28 1.26
N GLY A 144 10.92 11.39 0.74
CA GLY A 144 12.06 11.93 1.50
C GLY A 144 12.45 11.05 2.71
N ARG A 145 12.08 9.76 2.72
CA ARG A 145 12.33 8.83 3.83
C ARG A 145 11.72 9.33 5.16
N ASN A 146 10.66 10.16 5.09
CA ASN A 146 10.00 10.79 6.23
C ASN A 146 8.72 10.02 6.63
N VAL A 147 8.67 9.50 7.87
CA VAL A 147 7.50 8.80 8.42
C VAL A 147 6.45 9.71 9.06
N PHE A 148 6.79 10.97 9.30
CA PHE A 148 5.88 11.95 9.90
C PHE A 148 5.10 12.72 8.84
N PHE A 149 5.58 12.68 7.60
CA PHE A 149 5.00 13.33 6.42
C PHE A 149 4.91 14.86 6.51
N ASN A 150 5.63 15.48 7.44
CA ASN A 150 5.73 16.94 7.51
C ASN A 150 6.44 17.50 6.26
N GLY A 151 6.20 18.76 5.94
CA GLY A 151 6.92 19.51 4.92
C GLY A 151 8.39 19.73 5.30
N GLU A 152 9.19 20.26 4.36
CA GLU A 152 10.63 20.47 4.55
C GLU A 152 10.95 21.41 5.74
N ASP A 153 10.05 22.33 6.06
CA ASP A 153 10.16 23.25 7.20
C ASP A 153 9.82 22.60 8.55
N GLY A 154 9.25 21.40 8.55
CA GLY A 154 8.75 20.72 9.74
C GLY A 154 7.52 21.37 10.39
N MET A 155 7.07 22.51 9.86
CA MET A 155 5.96 23.31 10.36
C MET A 155 4.67 23.09 9.58
N THR A 156 4.79 22.51 8.37
CA THR A 156 3.67 22.19 7.49
C THR A 156 3.48 20.68 7.34
N MET A 157 2.34 20.28 6.77
CA MET A 157 2.07 18.90 6.39
C MET A 157 2.22 18.70 4.89
N ASN A 158 2.95 17.66 4.48
CA ASN A 158 2.95 17.22 3.09
C ASN A 158 1.79 16.23 2.88
N THR A 159 0.63 16.78 2.49
CA THR A 159 -0.59 15.98 2.28
C THR A 159 -0.45 14.96 1.16
N ASP A 160 0.27 15.27 0.09
CA ASP A 160 0.50 14.33 -1.02
C ASP A 160 1.41 13.17 -0.56
N ALA A 161 2.40 13.41 0.31
CA ALA A 161 3.19 12.34 0.90
C ALA A 161 2.38 11.43 1.83
N ARG A 162 1.44 11.99 2.60
CA ARG A 162 0.48 11.18 3.38
C ARG A 162 -0.41 10.33 2.49
N VAL A 163 -0.93 10.89 1.40
CA VAL A 163 -1.73 10.16 0.41
C VAL A 163 -0.90 9.06 -0.24
N MET A 164 0.33 9.37 -0.66
CA MET A 164 1.28 8.42 -1.24
C MET A 164 1.45 7.17 -0.37
N PHE A 165 1.51 7.35 0.95
CA PHE A 165 1.64 6.24 1.88
C PHE A 165 0.29 5.59 2.20
N HIS A 166 -0.67 6.33 2.75
CA HIS A 166 -1.87 5.77 3.36
C HIS A 166 -2.95 5.33 2.38
N TYR A 167 -2.90 5.76 1.12
CA TYR A 167 -3.84 5.29 0.12
C TYR A 167 -3.57 3.82 -0.30
N PRO A 168 -2.31 3.42 -0.56
CA PRO A 168 -1.95 2.03 -0.82
C PRO A 168 -1.48 1.21 0.39
N TYR A 169 -0.98 1.83 1.47
CA TYR A 169 -0.28 1.12 2.55
C TYR A 169 -0.86 1.38 3.95
N THR A 170 -0.46 0.52 4.88
CA THR A 170 -0.78 0.63 6.30
C THR A 170 0.46 0.34 7.15
N ALA A 171 0.38 0.65 8.44
CA ALA A 171 1.43 0.55 9.45
C ALA A 171 2.67 1.41 9.13
N VAL A 172 2.94 2.39 9.99
CA VAL A 172 4.11 3.27 9.87
C VAL A 172 5.08 2.94 10.99
N THR A 173 6.32 2.59 10.62
CA THR A 173 7.43 2.50 11.57
C THR A 173 8.66 3.22 11.01
N PRO A 174 9.45 3.92 11.85
CA PRO A 174 10.68 4.58 11.39
C PRO A 174 11.65 3.64 10.64
N VAL A 175 11.66 2.35 10.98
CA VAL A 175 12.55 1.35 10.39
C VAL A 175 12.14 0.98 8.95
N MET A 176 10.87 1.17 8.57
CA MET A 176 10.41 0.92 7.19
C MET A 176 10.76 2.06 6.23
N ALA A 177 10.99 3.27 6.75
CA ALA A 177 11.39 4.39 5.91
C ALA A 177 12.90 4.43 5.69
N ALA A 178 13.73 4.03 6.66
CA ALA A 178 15.18 4.10 6.56
C ALA A 178 15.82 2.69 6.59
N PRO A 179 16.47 2.23 5.50
CA PRO A 179 17.08 0.92 5.47
C PRO A 179 18.24 0.86 6.48
N ARG A 180 18.39 -0.30 7.14
CA ARG A 180 19.51 -0.56 8.04
C ARG A 180 20.28 -1.75 7.51
N LEU A 181 21.61 -1.63 7.48
CA LEU A 181 22.49 -2.69 7.01
C LEU A 181 22.17 -4.02 7.72
N GLY A 182 21.75 -5.02 6.95
CA GLY A 182 21.45 -6.37 7.41
C GLY A 182 20.25 -6.49 8.35
N LYS A 183 19.38 -5.48 8.46
CA LYS A 183 18.22 -5.48 9.39
C LYS A 183 16.97 -4.90 8.74
N GLY A 184 15.81 -5.39 9.17
CA GLY A 184 14.51 -4.86 8.73
C GLY A 184 14.21 -5.17 7.27
N SER A 185 13.59 -4.22 6.58
CA SER A 185 13.22 -4.37 5.17
C SER A 185 13.25 -3.02 4.48
N ASP A 186 13.55 -3.02 3.19
CA ASP A 186 13.40 -1.84 2.32
C ASP A 186 12.63 -2.22 1.06
N TYR A 187 12.05 -1.20 0.41
CA TYR A 187 11.02 -1.37 -0.59
C TYR A 187 11.34 -0.57 -1.85
N ALA A 188 11.03 -1.12 -3.01
CA ALA A 188 10.89 -0.35 -4.24
C ALA A 188 9.56 -0.72 -4.89
N ILE A 189 8.80 0.30 -5.28
CA ILE A 189 7.44 0.17 -5.79
C ILE A 189 7.41 0.64 -7.23
N ALA A 190 6.81 -0.14 -8.12
CA ALA A 190 6.52 0.27 -9.48
C ALA A 190 5.01 0.28 -9.71
N TYR A 191 4.50 1.44 -10.07
CA TYR A 191 3.10 1.63 -10.50
C TYR A 191 2.95 1.69 -12.02
N LEU A 192 4.07 1.92 -12.72
CA LEU A 192 4.16 2.09 -14.17
C LEU A 192 5.30 1.23 -14.71
N ASP A 193 5.19 0.84 -15.98
CA ASP A 193 6.26 0.15 -16.71
C ASP A 193 7.40 1.12 -17.10
N SER A 194 8.47 0.59 -17.71
CA SER A 194 9.64 1.35 -18.17
C SER A 194 9.33 2.46 -19.18
N ARG A 195 8.11 2.48 -19.76
CA ARG A 195 7.61 3.52 -20.66
C ARG A 195 6.55 4.41 -20.00
N ARG A 196 6.50 4.38 -18.66
CA ARG A 196 5.60 5.15 -17.81
C ARG A 196 4.12 4.89 -18.11
N GLN A 197 3.80 3.68 -18.57
CA GLN A 197 2.42 3.25 -18.80
C GLN A 197 1.92 2.43 -17.61
N PRO A 198 0.64 2.59 -17.20
CA PRO A 198 0.02 1.69 -16.24
C PRO A 198 0.11 0.23 -16.73
N PHE A 199 0.33 -0.69 -15.80
CA PHE A 199 0.36 -2.10 -16.14
C PHE A 199 -1.02 -2.59 -16.56
N ASP A 200 -1.08 -3.29 -17.69
CA ASP A 200 -2.26 -3.92 -18.25
C ASP A 200 -2.21 -5.43 -17.96
N GLY A 201 -3.13 -5.95 -17.14
CA GLY A 201 -3.11 -7.34 -16.73
C GLY A 201 -3.32 -8.36 -17.86
N ALA A 202 -3.72 -7.93 -19.05
CA ALA A 202 -3.78 -8.79 -20.23
C ALA A 202 -2.41 -8.98 -20.93
N LYS A 203 -1.43 -8.15 -20.61
CA LYS A 203 -0.12 -8.14 -21.25
C LYS A 203 0.94 -8.86 -20.42
N THR A 204 2.00 -9.27 -21.09
CA THR A 204 3.15 -9.88 -20.43
C THR A 204 4.25 -8.85 -20.21
N TYR A 205 4.75 -8.77 -18.99
CA TYR A 205 5.87 -7.94 -18.58
C TYR A 205 6.98 -8.79 -17.98
N LYS A 206 8.19 -8.25 -17.92
CA LYS A 206 9.33 -8.87 -17.24
C LYS A 206 10.06 -7.88 -16.34
N LEU A 207 10.67 -8.41 -15.28
CA LEU A 207 11.62 -7.75 -14.41
C LEU A 207 12.88 -8.61 -14.36
N ASP A 208 14.02 -8.03 -14.74
CA ASP A 208 15.32 -8.66 -14.59
C ASP A 208 15.99 -8.13 -13.30
N LEU A 209 16.24 -9.05 -12.35
CA LEU A 209 17.04 -8.78 -11.16
C LEU A 209 18.48 -9.23 -11.41
N PRO A 210 19.47 -8.32 -11.37
CA PRO A 210 20.86 -8.70 -11.57
C PRO A 210 21.32 -9.74 -10.54
N ALA A 211 22.41 -10.43 -10.88
CA ALA A 211 22.98 -11.44 -10.01
C ALA A 211 23.26 -10.90 -8.60
N ASN A 212 23.19 -11.81 -7.62
CA ASN A 212 23.44 -11.54 -6.21
C ASN A 212 22.59 -10.38 -5.63
N PRO A 213 21.24 -10.46 -5.64
CA PRO A 213 20.41 -9.49 -4.93
C PRO A 213 20.91 -9.29 -3.49
N PRO A 214 21.25 -8.05 -3.09
CA PRO A 214 21.99 -7.75 -1.86
C PRO A 214 21.08 -7.78 -0.62
N VAL A 215 20.74 -8.99 -0.18
CA VAL A 215 19.92 -9.26 1.01
C VAL A 215 20.63 -10.28 1.91
N ALA A 216 20.53 -10.10 3.23
CA ALA A 216 21.01 -11.11 4.18
C ALA A 216 19.97 -12.20 4.45
N ASN A 217 18.70 -11.95 4.13
CA ASN A 217 17.61 -12.91 4.35
C ASN A 217 17.04 -13.38 3.01
N PHE A 218 16.06 -12.66 2.44
CA PHE A 218 15.46 -13.00 1.15
C PHE A 218 14.97 -11.75 0.42
N TRP A 219 14.66 -11.90 -0.86
CA TRP A 219 13.94 -10.89 -1.63
C TRP A 219 12.60 -11.46 -2.10
N ALA A 220 11.63 -10.59 -2.31
CA ALA A 220 10.33 -10.97 -2.84
C ALA A 220 9.74 -9.85 -3.70
N VAL A 221 9.07 -10.25 -4.77
CA VAL A 221 8.28 -9.39 -5.64
C VAL A 221 6.83 -9.81 -5.47
N THR A 222 5.94 -8.87 -5.15
CA THR A 222 4.52 -9.16 -4.90
C THR A 222 3.64 -8.19 -5.68
N VAL A 223 2.61 -8.71 -6.34
CA VAL A 223 1.66 -7.95 -7.16
C VAL A 223 0.38 -7.61 -6.38
N TYR A 224 -0.09 -6.38 -6.57
CA TYR A 224 -1.26 -5.81 -5.89
C TYR A 224 -2.26 -5.26 -6.91
N ASP A 225 -3.53 -5.38 -6.58
CA ASP A 225 -4.64 -4.86 -7.37
C ASP A 225 -4.78 -3.34 -7.15
N THR A 226 -4.84 -2.54 -8.21
CA THR A 226 -4.87 -1.06 -8.07
C THR A 226 -6.17 -0.53 -7.46
N GLN A 227 -7.27 -1.29 -7.56
CA GLN A 227 -8.57 -0.89 -7.08
C GLN A 227 -8.67 -1.11 -5.57
N THR A 228 -8.26 -2.29 -5.10
CA THR A 228 -8.36 -2.70 -3.68
C THR A 228 -7.10 -2.40 -2.87
N ARG A 229 -5.95 -2.27 -3.55
CA ARG A 229 -4.60 -2.19 -2.96
C ARG A 229 -4.25 -3.39 -2.08
N SER A 230 -4.99 -4.48 -2.25
CA SER A 230 -4.70 -5.79 -1.67
C SER A 230 -3.86 -6.62 -2.64
N MET A 231 -3.26 -7.70 -2.16
CA MET A 231 -2.60 -8.68 -3.02
C MET A 231 -3.54 -9.10 -4.15
N LEU A 232 -3.04 -9.12 -5.39
CA LEU A 232 -3.85 -9.46 -6.56
C LEU A 232 -4.39 -10.88 -6.42
N GLN A 233 -5.71 -11.02 -6.51
CA GLN A 233 -6.36 -12.34 -6.51
C GLN A 233 -6.29 -12.94 -7.91
N SER A 234 -5.65 -14.10 -8.01
CA SER A 234 -5.50 -14.90 -9.22
C SER A 234 -5.70 -16.39 -8.90
N ASN A 235 -5.40 -17.29 -9.84
CA ASN A 235 -5.43 -18.72 -9.59
C ASN A 235 -4.19 -19.21 -8.82
N GLN A 236 -3.15 -18.37 -8.72
CA GLN A 236 -2.01 -18.65 -7.84
C GLN A 236 -2.39 -18.42 -6.38
N LYS A 237 -1.92 -19.31 -5.50
CA LYS A 237 -2.13 -19.21 -4.05
C LYS A 237 -1.65 -17.88 -3.47
N TYR A 238 -0.53 -17.38 -4.00
CA TYR A 238 0.05 -16.09 -3.62
C TYR A 238 0.57 -15.38 -4.87
N PRO A 239 0.29 -14.08 -5.07
CA PRO A 239 0.78 -13.32 -6.21
C PRO A 239 2.22 -12.82 -5.95
N THR A 240 3.12 -13.73 -5.61
CA THR A 240 4.50 -13.41 -5.21
C THR A 240 5.51 -14.43 -5.68
N VAL A 241 6.68 -13.94 -6.10
CA VAL A 241 7.87 -14.74 -6.40
C VAL A 241 9.03 -14.14 -5.63
N GLY A 242 9.85 -14.98 -5.01
CA GLY A 242 11.01 -14.56 -4.23
C GLY A 242 12.10 -15.62 -4.18
N SER A 243 13.22 -15.33 -3.53
CA SER A 243 14.29 -16.33 -3.34
C SER A 243 13.88 -17.53 -2.49
N ASN A 244 12.76 -17.43 -1.77
CA ASN A 244 12.17 -18.53 -0.99
C ASN A 244 11.10 -19.31 -1.77
N THR A 245 10.78 -18.89 -3.00
CA THR A 245 9.83 -19.64 -3.86
C THR A 245 10.48 -20.94 -4.29
N GLU A 246 9.82 -22.06 -4.01
CA GLU A 246 10.28 -23.38 -4.42
C GLU A 246 10.42 -23.44 -5.95
N GLY A 247 11.57 -23.92 -6.42
CA GLY A 247 11.84 -24.07 -7.85
C GLY A 247 12.03 -22.76 -8.61
N VAL A 248 12.23 -21.61 -7.91
CA VAL A 248 12.61 -20.36 -8.58
C VAL A 248 13.91 -20.56 -9.37
N LYS A 249 13.83 -20.25 -10.65
CA LYS A 249 14.89 -20.43 -11.62
C LYS A 249 15.85 -19.26 -11.58
N LYS A 250 17.11 -19.58 -11.32
CA LYS A 250 18.25 -18.67 -11.49
C LYS A 250 18.80 -18.80 -12.90
N ASN A 251 19.13 -17.68 -13.54
CA ASN A 251 19.79 -17.65 -14.84
C ASN A 251 21.26 -18.09 -14.73
N ARG A 252 21.90 -18.38 -15.86
CA ARG A 252 23.30 -18.88 -15.91
C ARG A 252 24.30 -17.88 -15.32
N ASP A 253 24.06 -16.58 -15.51
CA ASP A 253 24.87 -15.48 -14.97
C ASP A 253 24.57 -15.19 -13.48
N GLY A 254 23.60 -15.90 -12.90
CA GLY A 254 23.18 -15.74 -11.52
C GLY A 254 22.05 -14.71 -11.30
N SER A 255 21.56 -14.07 -12.36
CA SER A 255 20.39 -13.17 -12.33
C SER A 255 19.08 -13.95 -12.18
N TYR A 256 17.97 -13.23 -12.01
CA TYR A 256 16.62 -13.78 -12.04
C TYR A 256 15.77 -12.96 -13.00
N THR A 257 15.06 -13.64 -13.91
CA THR A 257 14.00 -13.03 -14.71
C THR A 257 12.67 -13.41 -14.11
N ILE A 258 11.83 -12.42 -13.83
CA ILE A 258 10.49 -12.60 -13.25
C ILE A 258 9.48 -12.07 -14.25
N TYR A 259 8.48 -12.87 -14.58
CA TYR A 259 7.42 -12.51 -15.51
C TYR A 259 6.14 -12.15 -14.77
N PHE A 260 5.36 -11.27 -15.39
CA PHE A 260 4.01 -10.91 -14.98
C PHE A 260 3.13 -11.05 -16.21
N GLY A 261 2.01 -11.75 -16.14
CA GLY A 261 1.17 -11.93 -17.33
C GLY A 261 0.03 -12.91 -17.07
N PRO A 262 -0.94 -13.07 -17.98
CA PRO A 262 -2.04 -14.02 -17.81
C PRO A 262 -1.61 -15.49 -17.92
N LYS A 263 -0.43 -15.77 -18.48
CA LYS A 263 0.14 -17.12 -18.58
C LYS A 263 1.65 -17.08 -18.37
N ALA A 264 2.18 -18.12 -17.73
CA ALA A 264 3.62 -18.30 -17.58
C ALA A 264 4.29 -18.52 -18.96
N PRO A 265 5.42 -17.85 -19.24
CA PRO A 265 6.30 -18.26 -20.32
C PRO A 265 6.89 -19.66 -20.05
N LYS A 266 7.09 -20.43 -21.11
CA LYS A 266 7.62 -21.80 -21.02
C LYS A 266 8.96 -21.82 -20.28
N GLY A 267 9.07 -22.65 -19.24
CA GLY A 267 10.28 -22.82 -18.45
C GLY A 267 10.52 -21.72 -17.42
N TYR A 268 9.51 -20.89 -17.13
CA TYR A 268 9.49 -19.85 -16.10
C TYR A 268 8.22 -19.95 -15.22
N GLU A 269 7.62 -21.13 -15.11
CA GLU A 269 6.38 -21.37 -14.36
C GLU A 269 6.51 -21.00 -12.87
N ASN A 270 7.72 -21.14 -12.29
CA ASN A 270 8.05 -20.74 -10.92
C ASN A 270 8.63 -19.31 -10.80
N ASN A 271 8.80 -18.61 -11.92
CA ASN A 271 9.31 -17.24 -12.02
C ASN A 271 8.24 -16.30 -12.55
N TRP A 272 6.98 -16.61 -12.32
CA TRP A 272 5.87 -15.90 -12.93
C TRP A 272 4.78 -15.59 -11.91
N ILE A 273 4.22 -14.39 -12.02
CA ILE A 273 3.06 -13.97 -11.26
C ILE A 273 1.90 -13.74 -12.24
N GLU A 274 0.79 -14.43 -12.00
CA GLU A 274 -0.42 -14.33 -12.81
C GLU A 274 -1.05 -12.94 -12.66
N THR A 275 -1.29 -12.30 -13.80
CA THR A 275 -2.06 -11.05 -13.91
C THR A 275 -3.39 -11.30 -14.61
N ILE A 276 -4.36 -10.43 -14.36
CA ILE A 276 -5.74 -10.65 -14.78
C ILE A 276 -6.12 -9.69 -15.91
N PRO A 277 -6.51 -10.17 -17.11
CA PRO A 277 -7.05 -9.33 -18.17
C PRO A 277 -8.19 -8.43 -17.69
N GLY A 278 -8.19 -7.17 -18.10
CA GLY A 278 -9.18 -6.17 -17.64
C GLY A 278 -8.89 -5.56 -16.27
N LYS A 279 -7.83 -5.99 -15.58
CA LYS A 279 -7.32 -5.34 -14.36
C LYS A 279 -5.99 -4.64 -14.62
N SER A 280 -5.76 -3.57 -13.87
CA SER A 280 -4.42 -3.01 -13.69
C SER A 280 -3.84 -3.50 -12.36
N TRP A 281 -2.52 -3.44 -12.23
CA TRP A 281 -1.81 -3.85 -11.03
C TRP A 281 -0.62 -2.95 -10.75
N PHE A 282 -0.04 -3.07 -9.57
CA PHE A 282 1.26 -2.50 -9.21
C PHE A 282 2.07 -3.52 -8.42
N VAL A 283 3.37 -3.28 -8.27
CA VAL A 283 4.27 -4.28 -7.71
C VAL A 283 5.24 -3.66 -6.72
N ILE A 284 5.59 -4.45 -5.71
CA ILE A 284 6.53 -4.07 -4.67
C ILE A 284 7.64 -5.11 -4.65
N LEU A 285 8.87 -4.67 -4.93
CA LEU A 285 10.10 -5.38 -4.61
C LEU A 285 10.46 -5.12 -3.16
N ARG A 286 10.64 -6.20 -2.39
CA ARG A 286 11.04 -6.18 -0.98
C ARG A 286 12.42 -6.78 -0.83
N MET A 287 13.28 -6.04 -0.14
CA MET A 287 14.63 -6.45 0.21
C MET A 287 14.68 -6.67 1.73
N TYR A 288 14.68 -7.93 2.17
CA TYR A 288 14.71 -8.25 3.60
C TYR A 288 16.14 -8.32 4.13
N SER A 289 16.42 -7.56 5.18
CA SER A 289 17.78 -7.33 5.69
C SER A 289 18.73 -6.83 4.60
N PRO A 290 18.45 -5.66 3.99
CA PRO A 290 19.19 -5.16 2.84
C PRO A 290 20.66 -4.94 3.16
N LEU A 291 21.54 -5.26 2.20
CA LEU A 291 22.98 -5.07 2.31
C LEU A 291 23.44 -3.79 1.60
N LYS A 292 24.70 -3.42 1.85
CA LYS A 292 25.32 -2.17 1.37
C LYS A 292 25.09 -1.89 -0.12
N PRO A 293 25.18 -2.86 -1.06
CA PRO A 293 24.96 -2.56 -2.47
C PRO A 293 23.56 -2.05 -2.83
N TRP A 294 22.52 -2.46 -2.09
CA TRP A 294 21.18 -1.90 -2.24
C TRP A 294 21.08 -0.49 -1.65
N ILE A 295 21.59 -0.34 -0.42
CA ILE A 295 21.52 0.92 0.34
C ILE A 295 22.26 2.04 -0.40
N ASP A 296 23.44 1.74 -0.91
CA ASP A 296 24.29 2.67 -1.66
C ASP A 296 23.95 2.71 -3.15
N GLN A 297 22.94 1.94 -3.58
CA GLN A 297 22.45 1.89 -4.95
C GLN A 297 23.49 1.47 -6.01
N THR A 298 24.57 0.79 -5.60
CA THR A 298 25.55 0.19 -6.53
C THR A 298 25.05 -1.11 -7.15
N TRP A 299 23.99 -1.69 -6.58
CA TRP A 299 23.13 -2.70 -7.18
C TRP A 299 21.71 -2.16 -7.28
N ARG A 300 21.03 -2.38 -8.41
CA ARG A 300 19.63 -2.01 -8.60
C ARG A 300 18.89 -3.02 -9.49
N PRO A 301 17.57 -3.21 -9.29
CA PRO A 301 16.75 -4.00 -10.21
C PRO A 301 16.71 -3.32 -11.59
N GLY A 302 16.43 -4.11 -12.63
CA GLY A 302 16.01 -3.55 -13.91
C GLY A 302 14.68 -2.82 -13.80
N GLU A 303 14.31 -2.10 -14.86
CA GLU A 303 12.93 -1.61 -15.00
C GLU A 303 11.99 -2.76 -15.38
N ILE A 304 10.69 -2.55 -15.18
CA ILE A 304 9.68 -3.52 -15.59
C ILE A 304 9.28 -3.23 -17.03
N GLU A 305 9.56 -4.16 -17.93
CA GLU A 305 9.42 -3.96 -19.37
C GLU A 305 8.24 -4.77 -19.93
N LEU A 306 7.49 -4.18 -20.86
CA LEU A 306 6.54 -4.95 -21.67
C LEU A 306 7.31 -5.93 -22.57
N VAL A 307 6.94 -7.21 -22.53
CA VAL A 307 7.42 -8.23 -23.46
C VAL A 307 6.65 -8.08 -24.78
N LYS A 308 7.38 -7.91 -25.88
CA LYS A 308 6.81 -7.81 -27.23
C LYS A 308 6.53 -9.17 -27.83
#